data_AF-A0A537Z895-F1
#
_entry.id   AF-A0A537Z895-F1
#
_cell.length_a   1.000
_cell.length_b   1.000
_cell.length_c   1.000
_cell.angle_alpha   90.00
_cell.angle_beta   90.00
_cell.angle_gamma   90.00
#
_symmetry.space_group_name_H-M   'P 1'
#
loop_
_entity.id
_entity.type
_entity.pdbx_description
1 polymer ?
#
loop_
_entity_poly.entity_id
_entity_poly.type
_entity_poly.pdbx_seq_one_letter_code
_entity_poly.pdbx_strand_id
1 'polypeptide(L)'
;DQARGAEMVLELLRSLGSITNGFAVDQLTHSLQTATLAERAGADDELVIASLCHDIGKLVSVDNHPAIAAEILKPFVRSDIYEMVRAHQDFQGRHYYQYFGADPNAREQYQGQPWYSLAAQFADEWDQRAFDPEYDTLPLEHFEGRVRQLFSL
;
A
#
# COMPACT_ATOMS: atom_id res chain seq x y z
N ASP A 1 -16.15 18.25 -0.11
CA ASP A 1 -16.86 17.38 0.85
C ASP A 1 -16.06 16.09 0.99
N GLN A 2 -15.64 15.79 2.21
CA GLN A 2 -14.78 14.64 2.57
C GLN A 2 -15.49 13.31 2.34
N ALA A 3 -16.82 13.25 2.50
CA ALA A 3 -17.62 12.06 2.20
C ALA A 3 -17.46 11.62 0.73
N ARG A 4 -17.38 12.57 -0.20
CA ARG A 4 -17.10 12.28 -1.61
C ARG A 4 -15.69 11.72 -1.83
N GLY A 5 -14.71 12.15 -1.03
CA GLY A 5 -13.33 11.67 -1.11
C GLY A 5 -13.22 10.19 -0.75
N ALA A 6 -13.86 9.79 0.35
CA ALA A 6 -13.88 8.40 0.80
C ALA A 6 -14.49 7.46 -0.26
N GLU A 7 -15.65 7.81 -0.83
CA GLU A 7 -16.29 6.96 -1.86
C GLU A 7 -15.43 6.87 -3.13
N MET A 8 -14.77 7.96 -3.53
CA MET A 8 -13.83 7.92 -4.65
C MET A 8 -12.66 6.97 -4.37
N VAL A 9 -12.10 6.97 -3.16
CA VAL A 9 -11.04 6.03 -2.79
C VAL A 9 -11.52 4.58 -2.86
N LEU A 10 -12.74 4.29 -2.42
CA LEU A 10 -13.33 2.96 -2.56
C LEU A 10 -13.54 2.56 -4.03
N GLU A 11 -13.95 3.49 -4.89
CA GLU A 11 -14.04 3.26 -6.35
C GLU A 11 -12.68 2.98 -6.97
N LEU A 12 -11.63 3.71 -6.57
CA LEU A 12 -10.27 3.46 -7.02
C LEU A 12 -9.78 2.08 -6.57
N LEU A 13 -9.98 1.71 -5.30
CA LEU A 13 -9.65 0.37 -4.81
C LEU A 13 -10.34 -0.71 -5.65
N ARG A 14 -11.65 -0.62 -5.88
CA ARG A 14 -12.37 -1.57 -6.74
C ARG A 14 -11.81 -1.63 -8.15
N SER A 15 -11.37 -0.50 -8.70
CA SER A 15 -10.79 -0.41 -10.05
C SER A 15 -9.46 -1.15 -10.18
N LEU A 16 -8.68 -1.30 -9.09
CA LEU A 16 -7.45 -2.10 -9.08
C LEU A 16 -7.69 -3.57 -9.43
N GLY A 17 -8.90 -4.10 -9.24
CA GLY A 17 -9.26 -5.48 -9.60
C GLY A 17 -9.20 -5.76 -11.11
N SER A 18 -9.09 -4.72 -11.94
CA SER A 18 -8.89 -4.86 -13.38
C SER A 18 -7.43 -4.96 -13.81
N ILE A 19 -6.48 -4.86 -12.87
CA ILE A 19 -5.04 -4.83 -13.12
C ILE A 19 -4.39 -6.05 -12.48
N THR A 20 -3.66 -6.86 -13.24
CA THR A 20 -2.89 -8.01 -12.71
C THR A 20 -1.39 -7.83 -12.82
N ASN A 21 -0.89 -7.05 -13.78
CA ASN A 21 0.54 -6.80 -14.01
C ASN A 21 1.42 -8.06 -14.09
N GLY A 22 0.84 -9.21 -14.48
CA GLY A 22 1.54 -10.49 -14.60
C GLY A 22 1.76 -11.25 -13.27
N PHE A 23 1.18 -10.76 -12.16
CA PHE A 23 1.21 -11.47 -10.87
C PHE A 23 0.13 -12.56 -10.79
N ALA A 24 0.21 -13.38 -9.74
CA ALA A 24 -0.76 -14.46 -9.49
C ALA A 24 -2.15 -13.95 -9.05
N VAL A 25 -2.23 -12.69 -8.60
CA VAL A 25 -3.46 -12.04 -8.14
C VAL A 25 -3.58 -10.63 -8.76
N ASP A 26 -4.79 -10.10 -8.84
CA ASP A 26 -5.00 -8.70 -9.24
C ASP A 26 -4.55 -7.71 -8.15
N GLN A 27 -4.42 -6.44 -8.52
CA GLN A 27 -3.89 -5.40 -7.62
C GLN A 27 -4.87 -5.08 -6.48
N LEU A 28 -6.18 -5.31 -6.64
CA LEU A 28 -7.11 -5.17 -5.52
C LEU A 28 -6.87 -6.28 -4.49
N THR A 29 -6.73 -7.53 -4.95
CA THR A 29 -6.44 -8.68 -4.10
C THR A 29 -5.13 -8.49 -3.36
N HIS A 30 -4.09 -8.02 -4.06
CA HIS A 30 -2.82 -7.63 -3.46
C HIS A 30 -3.00 -6.58 -2.34
N SER A 31 -3.67 -5.45 -2.65
CA SER A 31 -3.99 -4.42 -1.66
C SER A 31 -4.75 -4.95 -0.43
N LEU A 32 -5.74 -5.83 -0.65
CA LEU A 32 -6.52 -6.44 0.43
C LEU A 32 -5.67 -7.41 1.27
N GLN A 33 -4.77 -8.16 0.65
CA GLN A 33 -3.85 -9.05 1.35
C GLN A 33 -2.86 -8.26 2.21
N THR A 34 -2.28 -7.18 1.67
CA THR A 34 -1.36 -6.31 2.41
C THR A 34 -2.06 -5.71 3.64
N ALA A 35 -3.29 -5.21 3.48
CA ALA A 35 -4.09 -4.69 4.59
C ALA A 35 -4.47 -5.78 5.61
N THR A 36 -4.82 -6.98 5.14
CA THR A 36 -5.14 -8.14 6.00
C THR A 36 -3.93 -8.56 6.84
N LEU A 37 -2.74 -8.58 6.25
CA LEU A 37 -1.49 -8.90 6.94
C LEU A 37 -1.16 -7.84 8.00
N ALA A 38 -1.27 -6.55 7.66
CA ALA A 38 -1.09 -5.45 8.60
C ALA A 38 -2.06 -5.52 9.79
N GLU A 39 -3.36 -5.75 9.53
CA GLU A 39 -4.37 -5.89 10.57
C GLU A 39 -4.09 -7.08 11.49
N ARG A 40 -3.74 -8.24 10.92
CA ARG A 40 -3.38 -9.43 11.70
C ARG A 40 -2.10 -9.25 12.51
N ALA A 41 -1.19 -8.37 12.07
CA ALA A 41 0.00 -7.99 12.81
C ALA A 41 -0.27 -6.97 13.93
N GLY A 42 -1.51 -6.48 14.08
CA GLY A 42 -1.90 -5.53 15.12
C GLY A 42 -1.58 -4.08 14.78
N ALA A 43 -1.41 -3.74 13.50
CA ALA A 43 -1.30 -2.37 13.04
C ALA A 43 -2.56 -1.56 13.39
N ASP A 44 -2.39 -0.25 13.62
CA ASP A 44 -3.51 0.68 13.80
C ASP A 44 -4.24 0.97 12.49
N ASP A 45 -5.42 1.60 12.59
CA ASP A 45 -6.29 1.86 11.44
C ASP A 45 -5.65 2.75 10.37
N GLU A 46 -4.83 3.74 10.73
CA GLU A 46 -4.13 4.57 9.74
C GLU A 46 -3.18 3.70 8.91
N LEU A 47 -2.41 2.83 9.57
CA LEU A 47 -1.45 1.96 8.89
C LEU A 47 -2.14 0.85 8.09
N VAL A 48 -3.23 0.27 8.60
CA VAL A 48 -4.03 -0.73 7.86
C VAL A 48 -4.62 -0.12 6.60
N ILE A 49 -5.22 1.07 6.68
CA ILE A 49 -5.82 1.72 5.50
C ILE A 49 -4.75 2.27 4.55
N ALA A 50 -3.62 2.78 5.05
CA ALA A 50 -2.50 3.14 4.19
C ALA A 50 -1.95 1.91 3.45
N SER A 51 -1.89 0.75 4.11
CA SER A 51 -1.51 -0.52 3.50
C SER A 51 -2.50 -0.96 2.42
N LEU A 52 -3.80 -0.77 2.63
CA LEU A 52 -4.83 -1.02 1.61
C LEU A 52 -4.63 -0.11 0.38
N CYS A 53 -4.29 1.15 0.61
CA CYS A 53 -4.26 2.19 -0.41
C CYS A 53 -2.89 2.41 -1.08
N HIS A 54 -1.82 1.74 -0.61
CA HIS A 54 -0.43 2.05 -0.98
C HIS A 54 -0.17 2.02 -2.51
N ASP A 55 -0.98 1.24 -3.23
CA ASP A 55 -0.84 0.95 -4.65
C ASP A 55 -1.88 1.62 -5.56
N ILE A 56 -2.81 2.40 -5.01
CA ILE A 56 -3.89 3.07 -5.77
C ILE A 56 -3.33 3.92 -6.94
N GLY A 57 -2.12 4.46 -6.78
CA GLY A 57 -1.45 5.23 -7.83
C GLY A 57 -1.22 4.45 -9.14
N LYS A 58 -1.24 3.11 -9.12
CA LYS A 58 -1.04 2.27 -10.32
C LYS A 58 -2.13 2.45 -11.37
N LEU A 59 -3.32 2.94 -10.98
CA LEU A 59 -4.39 3.31 -11.92
C LEU A 59 -4.00 4.46 -12.84
N VAL A 60 -3.02 5.28 -12.44
CA VAL A 60 -2.57 6.47 -13.18
C VAL A 60 -1.17 6.27 -13.74
N SER A 61 -0.24 5.74 -12.96
CA SER A 61 1.15 5.52 -13.36
C SER A 61 1.76 4.39 -12.57
N VAL A 62 2.21 3.33 -13.26
CA VAL A 62 2.96 2.24 -12.61
C VAL A 62 4.31 2.72 -12.09
N ASP A 63 4.98 3.65 -12.76
CA ASP A 63 6.31 4.10 -12.32
C ASP A 63 6.23 5.04 -11.11
N ASN A 64 5.22 5.91 -11.05
CA ASN A 64 5.10 6.95 -10.03
C ASN A 64 4.00 6.65 -8.98
N HIS A 65 3.45 5.43 -8.95
CA HIS A 65 2.37 5.08 -8.04
C HIS A 65 2.64 5.38 -6.55
N PRO A 66 3.86 5.20 -5.99
CA PRO A 66 4.08 5.43 -4.57
C PRO A 66 3.86 6.90 -4.19
N ALA A 67 4.35 7.82 -5.02
CA ALA A 67 4.18 9.25 -4.80
C ALA A 67 2.71 9.69 -4.95
N ILE A 68 1.99 9.13 -5.93
CA ILE A 68 0.57 9.42 -6.14
C ILE A 68 -0.26 8.94 -4.94
N ALA A 69 -0.05 7.70 -4.50
CA ALA A 69 -0.75 7.14 -3.34
C ALA A 69 -0.43 7.91 -2.06
N ALA A 70 0.84 8.25 -1.83
CA ALA A 70 1.26 9.01 -0.65
C ALA A 70 0.61 10.40 -0.60
N GLU A 71 0.53 11.13 -1.72
CA GLU A 71 -0.10 12.46 -1.72
C GLU A 71 -1.64 12.39 -1.57
N ILE A 72 -2.29 11.29 -1.98
CA ILE A 72 -3.72 11.06 -1.66
C ILE A 72 -3.92 10.90 -0.14
N LEU A 73 -3.03 10.15 0.51
CA LEU A 73 -3.14 9.81 1.94
C LEU A 73 -2.64 10.91 2.89
N LYS A 74 -1.72 11.77 2.43
CA LYS A 74 -1.00 12.76 3.22
C LYS A 74 -1.85 13.60 4.20
N PRO A 75 -3.07 14.05 3.87
CA PRO A 75 -3.88 14.83 4.82
C PRO A 75 -4.40 14.01 6.00
N PHE A 76 -4.42 12.69 5.89
CA PHE A 76 -5.17 11.79 6.77
C PHE A 76 -4.28 10.87 7.61
N VAL A 77 -2.98 10.80 7.32
CA VAL A 77 -2.06 9.87 7.99
C VAL A 77 -0.89 10.60 8.64
N ARG A 78 -0.34 10.02 9.69
CA ARG A 78 0.93 10.47 10.29
C ARG A 78 2.10 10.42 9.31
N SER A 79 3.11 11.25 9.57
CA SER A 79 4.20 11.51 8.62
C SER A 79 5.09 10.30 8.31
N ASP A 80 5.27 9.39 9.25
CA ASP A 80 6.00 8.13 9.04
C ASP A 80 5.24 7.17 8.09
N ILE A 81 3.91 7.10 8.17
CA ILE A 81 3.07 6.36 7.22
C ILE A 81 3.14 6.99 5.83
N TYR A 82 3.07 8.32 5.74
CA TYR A 82 3.23 9.02 4.46
C TYR A 82 4.57 8.67 3.80
N GLU A 83 5.68 8.74 4.54
CA GLU A 83 7.01 8.41 3.99
C GLU A 83 7.13 6.92 3.65
N MET A 84 6.54 6.04 4.46
CA MET A 84 6.48 4.61 4.16
C MET A 84 5.78 4.34 2.83
N VAL A 85 4.59 4.90 2.59
CA VAL A 85 3.89 4.73 1.30
C VAL A 85 4.67 5.39 0.18
N ARG A 86 5.25 6.57 0.39
CA ARG A 86 6.02 7.28 -0.66
C ARG A 86 7.25 6.50 -1.11
N ALA A 87 7.88 5.75 -0.20
CA ALA A 87 9.13 5.05 -0.45
C ALA A 87 8.96 3.52 -0.60
N HIS A 88 7.75 2.96 -0.43
CA HIS A 88 7.57 1.51 -0.28
C HIS A 88 8.20 0.69 -1.41
N GLN A 89 8.11 1.18 -2.65
CA GLN A 89 8.67 0.51 -3.82
C GLN A 89 10.20 0.37 -3.75
N ASP A 90 10.92 1.36 -3.22
CA ASP A 90 12.37 1.26 -3.01
C ASP A 90 12.73 0.21 -1.96
N PHE A 91 11.84 -0.04 -0.99
CA PHE A 91 12.00 -1.09 0.02
C PHE A 91 11.63 -2.46 -0.51
N GLN A 92 10.50 -2.58 -1.22
CA GLN A 92 10.05 -3.82 -1.87
C GLN A 92 11.07 -4.29 -2.93
N GLY A 93 11.72 -3.34 -3.62
CA GLY A 93 12.72 -3.58 -4.66
C GLY A 93 13.84 -4.54 -4.26
N ARG A 94 14.17 -4.68 -2.96
CA ARG A 94 15.11 -5.68 -2.44
C ARG A 94 14.82 -7.10 -2.93
N HIS A 95 13.56 -7.42 -3.15
CA HIS A 95 13.10 -8.77 -3.46
C HIS A 95 13.11 -9.08 -4.96
N TYR A 96 13.05 -8.05 -5.84
CA TYR A 96 12.88 -8.29 -7.27
C TYR A 96 13.64 -7.35 -8.23
N TYR A 97 14.17 -6.20 -7.81
CA TYR A 97 14.87 -5.27 -8.70
C TYR A 97 16.07 -5.89 -9.44
N GLN A 98 16.73 -6.87 -8.83
CA GLN A 98 17.80 -7.63 -9.48
C GLN A 98 17.37 -8.32 -10.78
N TYR A 99 16.09 -8.70 -10.92
CA TYR A 99 15.56 -9.32 -12.14
C TYR A 99 15.34 -8.32 -13.28
N PHE A 100 15.38 -7.02 -12.98
CA PHE A 100 15.18 -5.91 -13.93
C PHE A 100 16.46 -5.07 -14.13
N GLY A 101 17.58 -5.46 -13.51
CA GLY A 101 18.83 -4.69 -13.56
C GLY A 101 18.80 -3.38 -12.76
N ALA A 102 17.83 -3.22 -11.87
CA ALA A 102 17.73 -2.10 -10.93
C ALA A 102 18.45 -2.43 -9.61
N ASP A 103 18.67 -1.42 -8.75
CA ASP A 103 19.43 -1.57 -7.50
C ASP A 103 18.57 -2.15 -6.36
N PRO A 104 18.74 -3.42 -5.96
CA PRO A 104 17.97 -4.02 -4.86
C PRO A 104 18.24 -3.37 -3.49
N ASN A 105 19.27 -2.52 -3.39
CA ASN A 105 19.58 -1.77 -2.18
C ASN A 105 19.05 -0.32 -2.22
N ALA A 106 18.12 0.02 -3.13
CA ALA A 106 17.53 1.35 -3.25
C ALA A 106 17.05 1.93 -1.91
N ARG A 107 16.53 1.08 -1.01
CA ARG A 107 16.13 1.51 0.35
C ARG A 107 17.27 2.11 1.18
N GLU A 108 18.53 1.81 0.91
CA GLU A 108 19.68 2.28 1.70
C GLU A 108 19.82 3.81 1.68
N GLN A 109 19.29 4.48 0.64
CA GLN A 109 19.26 5.95 0.58
C GLN A 109 18.47 6.58 1.74
N TYR A 110 17.61 5.81 2.41
CA TYR A 110 16.78 6.26 3.53
C TYR A 110 17.34 5.84 4.91
N GLN A 111 18.53 5.26 4.97
CA GLN A 111 19.14 4.87 6.25
C GLN A 111 19.21 6.06 7.22
N GLY A 112 18.89 5.79 8.49
CA GLY A 112 18.88 6.81 9.55
C GLY A 112 17.59 7.65 9.62
N GLN A 113 16.65 7.49 8.68
CA GLN A 113 15.34 8.11 8.79
C GLN A 113 14.50 7.45 9.90
N PRO A 114 13.71 8.23 10.68
CA PRO A 114 12.94 7.69 11.80
C PRO A 114 11.84 6.70 11.38
N TRP A 115 11.38 6.80 10.13
CA TRP A 115 10.35 5.94 9.54
C TRP A 115 10.91 4.71 8.82
N TYR A 116 12.23 4.55 8.73
CA TYR A 116 12.88 3.47 7.98
C TYR A 116 12.41 2.08 8.41
N SER A 117 12.35 1.83 9.72
CA SER A 117 11.94 0.53 10.26
C SER A 117 10.48 0.19 9.91
N LEU A 118 9.60 1.20 9.87
CA LEU A 118 8.21 1.02 9.46
C LEU A 118 8.13 0.64 7.98
N ALA A 119 8.85 1.35 7.10
CA ALA A 119 8.87 1.04 5.68
C ALA A 119 9.49 -0.33 5.38
N ALA A 120 10.55 -0.72 6.11
CA ALA A 120 11.14 -2.05 6.01
C ALA A 120 10.17 -3.14 6.45
N GLN A 121 9.48 -2.95 7.59
CA GLN A 121 8.48 -3.89 8.06
C GLN A 121 7.34 -4.04 7.05
N PHE A 122 6.77 -2.92 6.60
CA PHE A 122 5.70 -2.90 5.60
C PHE A 122 6.09 -3.70 4.34
N ALA A 123 7.25 -3.38 3.76
CA ALA A 123 7.72 -4.00 2.53
C ALA A 123 8.06 -5.49 2.71
N ASP A 124 8.83 -5.84 3.74
CA ASP A 124 9.39 -7.18 3.94
C ASP A 124 8.33 -8.16 4.50
N GLU A 125 7.39 -7.69 5.33
CA GLU A 125 6.45 -8.56 6.04
C GLU A 125 5.05 -8.61 5.43
N TRP A 126 4.60 -7.55 4.73
CA TRP A 126 3.23 -7.44 4.25
C TRP A 126 3.16 -7.33 2.73
N ASP A 127 3.71 -6.26 2.16
CA ASP A 127 3.58 -5.92 0.75
C ASP A 127 4.16 -7.01 -0.17
N GLN A 128 5.45 -7.34 -0.04
CA GLN A 128 6.07 -8.36 -0.89
C GLN A 128 5.41 -9.75 -0.78
N ARG A 129 4.72 -10.04 0.33
CA ARG A 129 4.10 -11.36 0.59
C ARG A 129 2.66 -11.46 0.09
N ALA A 130 2.05 -10.34 -0.29
CA ALA A 130 0.64 -10.21 -0.65
C ALA A 130 0.35 -10.57 -2.13
N PHE A 131 0.85 -11.72 -2.59
CA PHE A 131 0.62 -12.22 -3.95
C PHE A 131 0.15 -13.68 -3.98
N ASP A 132 -0.41 -14.17 -2.88
CA ASP A 132 -0.78 -15.58 -2.71
C ASP A 132 -2.27 -15.82 -3.06
N PRO A 133 -2.60 -16.50 -4.16
CA PRO A 133 -3.99 -16.72 -4.56
C PRO A 133 -4.79 -17.60 -3.58
N GLU A 134 -4.12 -18.32 -2.67
CA GLU A 134 -4.77 -19.18 -1.68
C GLU A 134 -4.88 -18.53 -0.29
N TYR A 135 -4.36 -17.31 -0.11
CA TYR A 135 -4.38 -16.65 1.19
C TYR A 135 -5.80 -16.24 1.60
N ASP A 136 -6.15 -16.55 2.86
CA ASP A 136 -7.41 -16.12 3.48
C ASP A 136 -7.40 -14.60 3.67
N THR A 137 -7.93 -13.91 2.67
CA THR A 137 -7.90 -12.46 2.49
C THR A 137 -9.22 -11.85 2.93
N LEU A 138 -9.18 -10.81 3.76
CA LEU A 138 -10.40 -10.08 4.16
C LEU A 138 -10.94 -9.28 2.96
N PRO A 139 -12.26 -9.26 2.74
CA PRO A 139 -12.84 -8.59 1.58
C PRO A 139 -12.90 -7.07 1.78
N LEU A 140 -13.10 -6.30 0.70
CA LEU A 140 -13.11 -4.84 0.78
C LEU A 140 -14.17 -4.30 1.76
N GLU A 141 -15.32 -4.97 1.85
CA GLU A 141 -16.43 -4.67 2.75
C GLU A 141 -16.01 -4.61 4.23
N HIS A 142 -14.99 -5.39 4.62
CA HIS A 142 -14.42 -5.37 5.97
C HIS A 142 -13.73 -4.04 6.28
N PHE A 143 -13.12 -3.41 5.27
CA PHE A 143 -12.33 -2.19 5.43
C PHE A 143 -13.12 -0.90 5.14
N GLU A 144 -14.24 -0.96 4.42
CA GLU A 144 -14.90 0.25 3.92
C GLU A 144 -15.29 1.24 5.03
N GLY A 145 -15.73 0.74 6.20
CA GLY A 145 -16.06 1.60 7.34
C GLY A 145 -14.86 2.41 7.84
N ARG A 146 -13.69 1.78 7.89
CA ARG A 146 -12.44 2.41 8.34
C ARG A 146 -11.89 3.38 7.28
N VAL A 147 -12.05 3.07 5.99
CA VAL A 147 -11.76 4.00 4.89
C VAL A 147 -12.60 5.27 5.04
N ARG A 148 -13.93 5.12 5.20
CA ARG A 148 -14.82 6.28 5.37
C ARG A 148 -14.46 7.12 6.59
N GLN A 149 -14.09 6.48 7.70
CA GLN A 149 -13.67 7.17 8.91
C GLN A 149 -12.38 7.97 8.69
N LEU A 150 -11.34 7.35 8.14
CA LEU A 150 -10.04 8.00 7.91
C LEU A 150 -10.16 9.23 7.01
N PHE A 151 -10.91 9.12 5.91
CA PHE A 151 -11.08 10.20 4.92
C PHE A 151 -12.14 11.25 5.33
N SER A 152 -12.75 11.11 6.51
CA SER A 152 -13.71 12.08 7.08
C SER A 152 -13.09 13.06 8.09
N LEU A 153 -11.80 12.89 8.40
CA LEU A 153 -10.99 13.80 9.21
C LEU A 153 -10.59 15.03 8.38
#